data_AF-A0A815NJ31-F1
#
_entry.id   AF-A0A815NJ31-F1
#
_cell.length_a   1.000
_cell.length_b   1.000
_cell.length_c   1.000
_cell.angle_alpha   90.00
_cell.angle_beta   90.00
_cell.angle_gamma   90.00
#
_symmetry.space_group_name_H-M   'P 1'
#
loop_
_entity.id
_entity.type
_entity.pdbx_description
1 polymer ?
#
loop_
_entity_poly.entity_id
_entity_poly.type
_entity_poly.pdbx_seq_one_letter_code
_entity_poly.pdbx_strand_id
1 'polypeptide(L)'
;MATTAIGIDLGTSFSCVAVFKNGKAVIIPDEQGNRTTPSYIAFTDNGRLVGNPAKNQVAMNPNNTIFDAKRLIGRQFYDPNHKQ
;
A
#
# COMPACT_ATOMS: atom_id res chain seq x y z
N MET A 1 -4.96 29.79 1.67
CA MET A 1 -5.66 28.65 2.30
C MET A 1 -4.60 27.66 2.77
N ALA A 2 -4.64 27.21 4.02
CA ALA A 2 -3.75 26.14 4.46
C ALA A 2 -4.20 24.80 3.84
N THR A 3 -3.24 24.01 3.35
CA THR A 3 -3.50 22.67 2.83
C THR A 3 -3.84 21.72 3.98
N THR A 4 -4.82 20.84 3.77
CA THR A 4 -5.20 19.82 4.76
C THR A 4 -4.08 18.81 4.94
N ALA A 5 -3.55 18.68 6.15
CA ALA A 5 -2.61 17.61 6.48
C ALA A 5 -3.32 16.26 6.58
N ILE A 6 -2.65 15.19 6.16
CA ILE A 6 -3.10 13.81 6.27
C ILE A 6 -2.05 12.97 7.00
N GLY A 7 -2.50 11.98 7.75
CA GLY A 7 -1.66 10.93 8.32
C GLY A 7 -1.76 9.67 7.47
N ILE A 8 -0.63 9.08 7.12
CA ILE A 8 -0.57 7.83 6.36
C ILE A 8 0.19 6.81 7.18
N ASP A 9 -0.45 5.69 7.48
CA ASP A 9 0.23 4.48 7.93
C ASP A 9 0.56 3.63 6.72
N LEU A 10 1.85 3.58 6.36
CA LEU A 10 2.37 2.72 5.31
C LEU A 10 2.76 1.38 5.93
N GLY A 11 1.83 0.46 6.15
CA GLY A 11 2.11 -0.85 6.72
C GLY A 11 2.72 -1.85 5.73
N THR A 12 3.12 -3.02 6.21
CA THR A 12 3.74 -4.05 5.35
C THR A 12 2.73 -4.72 4.42
N SER A 13 1.57 -5.11 4.95
CA SER A 13 0.52 -5.81 4.19
C SER A 13 -0.67 -4.92 3.85
N PHE A 14 -0.98 -3.96 4.71
CA PHE A 14 -2.06 -2.99 4.53
C PHE A 14 -1.58 -1.60 4.91
N SER A 15 -2.10 -0.60 4.21
CA SER A 15 -1.89 0.82 4.49
C SER A 15 -3.23 1.49 4.82
N CYS A 16 -3.18 2.62 5.51
CA CYS A 16 -4.33 3.39 5.93
C CYS A 16 -4.04 4.89 5.84
N VAL A 17 -5.06 5.70 5.56
CA VAL A 17 -4.95 7.15 5.53
C VAL A 17 -6.04 7.79 6.38
N ALA A 18 -5.66 8.82 7.13
CA ALA A 18 -6.55 9.57 7.99
C ALA A 18 -6.38 11.07 7.79
N VAL A 19 -7.46 11.82 8.02
CA VAL A 19 -7.46 13.28 8.07
C VAL A 19 -7.91 13.72 9.46
N PHE A 20 -7.27 14.76 10.00
CA PHE A 20 -7.74 15.40 11.24
C PHE A 20 -8.72 16.51 10.87
N LYS A 21 -10.00 16.33 11.20
CA LYS A 21 -11.07 17.27 10.88
C LYS A 21 -12.04 17.36 12.06
N ASN A 22 -12.43 18.59 12.42
CA ASN A 22 -13.39 18.86 13.50
C ASN A 22 -12.98 18.23 14.84
N GLY A 23 -11.70 18.35 15.20
CA GLY A 23 -11.18 17.86 16.48
C GLY A 23 -11.04 16.34 16.59
N LYS A 24 -11.22 15.59 15.50
CA LYS A 24 -11.07 14.12 15.48
C LYS A 24 -10.31 13.63 14.26
N ALA A 25 -9.62 12.50 14.42
CA ALA A 25 -9.07 11.76 13.29
C ALA A 25 -10.18 10.94 12.61
N VAL A 26 -10.25 11.03 11.28
CA VAL A 26 -11.22 10.29 10.46
C VAL A 26 -10.45 9.48 9.41
N ILE A 27 -10.68 8.17 9.38
CA ILE A 27 -10.12 7.29 8.35
C ILE A 27 -10.84 7.53 7.03
N ILE A 28 -10.08 7.68 5.95
CA ILE A 28 -10.59 7.87 4.60
C ILE A 28 -10.76 6.47 3.97
N PRO A 29 -11.97 6.06 3.56
CA PRO A 29 -12.16 4.81 2.85
C PRO A 29 -11.67 4.90 1.39
N ASP A 30 -11.29 3.76 0.82
CA ASP A 30 -11.04 3.63 -0.62
C ASP A 30 -12.35 3.67 -1.44
N GLU A 31 -12.21 3.56 -2.77
CA GLU A 31 -13.34 3.58 -3.72
C GLU A 31 -14.36 2.45 -3.50
N GLN A 32 -13.99 1.40 -2.77
CA GLN A 32 -14.85 0.25 -2.43
C GLN A 32 -15.39 0.33 -1.00
N GLY A 33 -15.08 1.40 -0.26
CA GLY A 33 -15.50 1.59 1.13
C GLY A 33 -14.57 0.96 2.16
N ASN A 34 -13.45 0.32 1.76
CA ASN A 34 -12.51 -0.27 2.70
C ASN A 34 -11.71 0.81 3.40
N ARG A 35 -11.53 0.67 4.72
CA ARG A 35 -10.74 1.62 5.54
C ARG A 35 -9.24 1.34 5.55
N THR A 36 -8.83 0.24 4.94
CA THR A 36 -7.43 -0.10 4.70
C THR A 36 -7.28 -0.59 3.27
N THR A 37 -6.12 -0.34 2.68
CA THR A 37 -5.80 -0.73 1.31
C THR A 37 -4.62 -1.70 1.34
N PRO A 38 -4.69 -2.86 0.66
CA PRO A 38 -3.53 -3.75 0.57
C PRO A 38 -2.29 -3.02 0.05
N SER A 39 -1.14 -3.28 0.63
CA SER A 39 0.15 -2.71 0.20
C SER A 39 0.74 -3.52 -0.95
N TYR A 40 -0.03 -3.59 -2.04
CA TYR A 40 0.24 -4.36 -3.24
C TYR A 40 0.29 -3.42 -4.44
N ILE A 41 1.28 -3.65 -5.31
CA ILE A 41 1.38 -3.01 -6.62
C ILE A 41 1.56 -4.12 -7.63
N ALA A 42 0.86 -4.06 -8.75
CA ALA A 42 1.09 -4.98 -9.85
C ALA A 42 1.21 -4.23 -11.17
N PHE A 43 2.14 -4.68 -12.01
CA PHE A 43 2.35 -4.14 -13.35
C PHE A 43 1.69 -5.07 -14.38
N THR A 44 0.98 -4.47 -15.33
CA THR A 44 0.31 -5.14 -16.45
C THR A 44 0.61 -4.37 -17.73
N ASP A 45 0.28 -4.95 -18.88
CA ASP A 45 0.44 -4.29 -20.19
C ASP A 45 -0.40 -3.00 -20.31
N ASN A 46 -1.49 -2.92 -19.56
CA ASN A 46 -2.41 -1.78 -19.55
C ASN A 46 -2.07 -0.73 -18.47
N GLY A 47 -1.02 -0.96 -17.68
CA GLY A 47 -0.53 -0.02 -16.67
C GLY A 47 -0.37 -0.63 -15.29
N ARG A 48 -0.58 0.20 -14.26
CA ARG A 48 -0.28 -0.16 -12.87
C ARG A 48 -1.55 -0.31 -12.05
N LEU A 49 -1.71 -1.46 -11.41
CA LEU A 49 -2.75 -1.72 -10.41
C LEU A 49 -2.18 -1.49 -9.01
N VAL A 50 -3.00 -0.97 -8.10
CA VAL A 50 -2.62 -0.69 -6.70
C VAL A 50 -3.74 -1.17 -5.78
N GLY A 51 -3.39 -1.73 -4.62
CA GLY A 51 -4.37 -2.13 -3.61
C GLY A 51 -5.10 -3.43 -3.95
N ASN A 52 -6.42 -3.45 -3.74
CA ASN A 52 -7.26 -4.63 -3.95
C ASN A 52 -7.14 -5.20 -5.39
N PRO A 53 -7.19 -4.40 -6.47
CA PRO A 53 -6.98 -4.90 -7.83
C PRO A 53 -5.66 -5.66 -8.02
N ALA A 54 -4.56 -5.15 -7.44
CA ALA A 54 -3.25 -5.81 -7.53
C ALA A 54 -3.24 -7.12 -6.73
N LYS A 55 -3.79 -7.12 -5.51
CA LYS A 55 -3.87 -8.31 -4.65
C LYS A 55 -4.72 -9.41 -5.29
N ASN A 56 -5.84 -9.07 -5.93
CA ASN A 56 -6.78 -10.03 -6.49
C ASN A 56 -6.19 -10.86 -7.65
N GLN A 57 -5.22 -10.30 -8.39
CA GLN A 57 -4.61 -10.99 -9.52
C GLN A 57 -3.32 -11.76 -9.18
N VAL A 58 -2.85 -11.73 -7.92
CA VAL A 58 -1.52 -12.27 -7.56
C VAL A 58 -1.34 -13.74 -7.97
N ALA A 59 -2.40 -14.55 -7.93
CA ALA A 59 -2.34 -15.94 -8.35
C ALA A 59 -2.14 -16.12 -9.87
N MET A 60 -2.61 -15.17 -10.68
CA MET A 60 -2.51 -15.21 -12.15
C MET A 60 -1.27 -14.48 -12.67
N ASN A 61 -0.78 -13.49 -11.93
CA ASN A 61 0.37 -12.66 -12.30
C ASN A 61 1.36 -12.49 -11.13
N PRO A 62 1.91 -13.60 -10.60
CA PRO A 62 2.71 -13.57 -9.38
C PRO A 62 4.02 -12.79 -9.56
N ASN A 63 4.71 -12.97 -10.69
CA ASN A 63 6.02 -12.39 -10.94
C ASN A 63 5.99 -10.86 -11.10
N ASN A 64 4.85 -10.29 -11.53
CA ASN A 64 4.71 -8.85 -11.70
C ASN A 64 3.83 -8.21 -10.61
N THR A 65 3.58 -8.93 -9.51
CA THR A 65 2.85 -8.42 -8.34
C THR A 65 3.80 -8.32 -7.15
N ILE A 66 4.03 -7.10 -6.69
CA ILE A 66 4.95 -6.77 -5.60
C ILE A 66 4.15 -6.52 -4.32
N PHE A 67 4.58 -7.15 -3.23
CA PHE A 67 4.09 -6.94 -1.87
C PHE A 67 5.25 -7.08 -0.87
N ASP A 68 5.01 -6.81 0.41
CA ASP A 68 6.02 -6.86 1.48
C ASP A 68 7.23 -5.91 1.27
N ALA A 69 7.10 -4.92 0.38
CA ALA A 69 8.17 -3.96 0.06
C ALA A 69 8.73 -3.25 1.30
N LYS A 70 7.88 -2.98 2.31
CA LYS A 70 8.30 -2.38 3.59
C LYS A 70 9.39 -3.18 4.32
N ARG A 71 9.45 -4.51 4.13
CA ARG A 71 10.50 -5.35 4.72
C ARG A 71 11.88 -5.11 4.09
N LEU A 72 11.90 -4.60 2.86
CA LEU A 72 13.11 -4.39 2.06
C LEU A 72 13.56 -2.93 2.05
N ILE A 73 12.67 -1.98 2.33
CA ILE A 73 13.03 -0.55 2.40
C ILE A 73 14.18 -0.34 3.39
N GLY A 74 15.23 0.35 2.94
CA GLY A 74 16.40 0.68 3.74
C GLY A 74 17.42 -0.46 3.89
N ARG A 75 17.14 -1.66 3.39
CA ARG A 75 18.11 -2.77 3.38
C ARG A 75 19.03 -2.69 2.16
N GLN A 76 20.24 -3.21 2.33
CA GLN A 76 21.16 -3.43 1.22
C GLN A 76 20.76 -4.70 0.46
N PHE A 77 21.06 -4.72 -0.85
CA PHE A 77 20.78 -5.87 -1.69
C PHE A 77 21.46 -7.16 -1.19
N TYR A 78 22.66 -7.04 -0.62
CA TYR A 78 23.44 -8.15 -0.09
C TYR A 78 23.27 -8.36 1.43
N ASP A 79 22.20 -7.84 2.05
CA ASP A 79 21.92 -8.08 3.48
C ASP A 79 21.70 -9.58 3.71
N PRO A 80 22.57 -10.28 4.47
CA PRO A 80 22.48 -11.73 4.67
C PRO A 80 21.25 -12.15 5.48
N ASN A 81 20.56 -11.21 6.14
CA ASN A 81 19.33 -11.47 6.88
C ASN A 81 18.07 -11.34 6.00
N HIS A 82 18.22 -11.11 4.70
CA HIS A 82 17.12 -11.14 3.75
C HIS A 82 16.65 -12.60 3.52
N LYS A 83 15.40 -12.89 3.85
CA LYS A 83 14.69 -14.10 3.45
C LYS A 83 13.59 -13.69 2.47
N GLN A 84 13.66 -14.19 1.24
CA GLN A 84 12.56 -14.14 0.28
C GLN A 84 11.88 -15.51 0.25
#